data_AF-A0A6M4P9V9-F1
#
_entry.id   AF-A0A6M4P9V9-F1
#
_cell.length_a   1.000
_cell.length_b   1.000
_cell.length_c   1.000
_cell.angle_alpha   90.00
_cell.angle_beta   90.00
_cell.angle_gamma   90.00
#
_symmetry.space_group_name_H-M   'P 1'
#
loop_
_entity.id
_entity.type
_entity.pdbx_description
1 polymer ?
#
loop_
_entity_poly.entity_id
_entity_poly.type
_entity_poly.pdbx_seq_one_letter_code
_entity_poly.pdbx_strand_id
1 'polypeptide(L)'
;MRNLFITTTLDDYLKSKNAFAIVDQIIELQKNPEVINEDFQVWKITKIDEITFSMELQDGNLNVIIIHYFQSTSIKIFELTVWFENSTLYFPNER
;
A
#
# COMPACT_ATOMS: atom_id res chain seq x y z
N MET A 1 16.82 0.37 -5.98
CA MET A 1 15.33 0.37 -5.96
C MET A 1 14.87 -0.87 -6.70
N ARG A 2 14.06 -1.74 -6.10
CA ARG A 2 13.43 -2.84 -6.84
C ARG A 2 12.41 -2.24 -7.81
N ASN A 3 12.24 -2.84 -8.99
CA ASN A 3 11.12 -2.48 -9.86
C ASN A 3 9.82 -2.79 -9.11
N LEU A 4 8.80 -1.94 -9.28
CA LEU A 4 7.46 -2.16 -8.76
C LEU A 4 6.50 -2.26 -9.93
N PHE A 5 5.81 -3.39 -10.01
CA PHE A 5 4.75 -3.66 -10.97
C PHE A 5 3.41 -3.61 -10.26
N ILE A 6 2.35 -3.26 -10.97
CA ILE A 6 0.98 -3.21 -10.45
C ILE A 6 0.11 -4.06 -11.38
N THR A 7 -0.74 -4.92 -10.82
CA THR A 7 -1.71 -5.65 -11.64
C THR A 7 -2.68 -4.69 -12.32
N THR A 8 -3.19 -5.08 -13.49
CA THR A 8 -4.13 -4.24 -14.26
C THR A 8 -5.37 -3.88 -13.44
N THR A 9 -5.92 -4.84 -12.68
CA THR A 9 -7.11 -4.60 -11.86
C THR A 9 -6.85 -3.59 -10.74
N LEU A 10 -5.69 -3.68 -10.06
CA LEU A 10 -5.32 -2.69 -9.05
C LEU A 10 -5.04 -1.31 -9.67
N ASP A 11 -4.34 -1.26 -10.80
CA ASP A 11 -4.04 -0.02 -11.53
C ASP A 11 -5.34 0.71 -11.94
N ASP A 12 -6.30 0.00 -12.56
CA ASP A 12 -7.59 0.57 -12.94
C ASP A 12 -8.39 1.07 -11.73
N TYR A 13 -8.36 0.32 -10.62
CA TYR A 13 -9.00 0.74 -9.38
C TYR A 13 -8.37 2.03 -8.83
N LEU A 14 -7.04 2.08 -8.69
CA LEU A 14 -6.31 3.26 -8.20
C LEU A 14 -6.55 4.49 -9.08
N LYS A 15 -6.58 4.32 -10.40
CA LYS A 15 -6.95 5.37 -11.37
C LYS A 15 -8.34 5.92 -11.09
N SER A 16 -9.34 5.03 -10.98
CA SER A 16 -10.74 5.42 -10.76
C SER A 16 -10.96 6.20 -9.45
N LYS A 17 -10.08 5.99 -8.46
CA LYS A 17 -10.15 6.61 -7.13
C LYS A 17 -9.15 7.73 -6.90
N ASN A 18 -8.34 8.07 -7.90
CA ASN A 18 -7.25 9.03 -7.81
C ASN A 18 -6.30 8.74 -6.62
N ALA A 19 -5.87 7.48 -6.52
CA ALA A 19 -5.22 6.93 -5.34
C ALA A 19 -3.75 6.53 -5.50
N PHE A 20 -3.07 6.97 -6.57
CA PHE A 20 -1.65 6.66 -6.78
C PHE A 20 -0.72 7.21 -5.71
N ALA A 21 -1.13 8.25 -4.97
CA ALA A 21 -0.38 8.73 -3.82
C ALA A 21 -0.14 7.62 -2.76
N ILE A 22 -1.01 6.60 -2.68
CA ILE A 22 -0.79 5.41 -1.84
C ILE A 22 0.45 4.63 -2.32
N VAL A 23 0.57 4.43 -3.63
CA VAL A 23 1.73 3.76 -4.25
C VAL A 23 3.00 4.56 -4.01
N ASP A 24 2.94 5.89 -4.13
CA ASP A 24 4.07 6.76 -3.82
C ASP A 24 4.54 6.60 -2.37
N GLN A 25 3.61 6.49 -1.41
CA GLN A 25 3.96 6.21 -0.01
C GLN A 25 4.62 4.83 0.14
N ILE A 26 4.11 3.78 -0.52
CA ILE A 26 4.73 2.45 -0.47
C ILE A 26 6.16 2.51 -1.01
N ILE A 27 6.38 3.15 -2.16
CA ILE A 27 7.70 3.30 -2.78
C ILE A 27 8.67 4.03 -1.85
N GLU A 28 8.22 5.08 -1.16
CA GLU A 28 9.04 5.80 -0.19
C GLU A 28 9.41 4.91 1.00
N LEU A 29 8.43 4.15 1.53
CA LEU A 29 8.62 3.24 2.66
C LEU A 29 9.53 2.06 2.32
N GLN A 30 9.62 1.63 1.06
CA GLN A 30 10.59 0.62 0.60
C GLN A 30 12.07 1.06 0.78
N LYS A 31 12.34 2.32 1.14
CA LYS A 31 13.70 2.76 1.51
C LYS A 31 14.09 2.33 2.93
N ASN A 32 13.13 1.95 3.77
CA ASN A 32 13.38 1.43 5.11
C ASN A 32 13.82 -0.05 5.03
N PRO A 33 14.98 -0.44 5.59
CA PRO A 33 15.42 -1.82 5.70
C PRO A 33 14.38 -2.79 6.30
N GLU A 34 13.61 -2.35 7.29
CA GLU A 34 12.57 -3.17 7.94
C GLU A 34 11.40 -3.48 7.00
N VAL A 35 11.17 -2.66 5.99
CA VAL A 35 10.11 -2.86 5.00
C VAL A 35 10.62 -3.71 3.84
N ILE A 36 11.76 -3.33 3.24
CA ILE A 36 12.25 -3.98 2.01
C ILE A 36 12.73 -5.42 2.22
N ASN A 37 13.11 -5.77 3.45
CA ASN A 37 13.55 -7.12 3.80
C ASN A 37 12.39 -8.13 3.96
N GLU A 38 11.15 -7.64 3.97
CA GLU A 38 9.96 -8.49 4.03
C GLU A 38 9.65 -9.05 2.65
N ASP A 39 9.69 -10.38 2.53
CA ASP A 39 9.40 -11.10 1.27
C ASP A 39 7.92 -10.96 0.86
N PHE A 40 7.03 -10.90 1.84
CA PHE A 40 5.59 -10.74 1.66
C PHE A 40 5.05 -9.64 2.58
N GLN A 41 4.43 -8.63 1.98
CA GLN A 41 3.97 -7.43 2.67
C GLN A 41 2.47 -7.25 2.49
N VAL A 42 1.75 -7.04 3.59
CA VAL A 42 0.33 -6.71 3.59
C VAL A 42 0.15 -5.26 3.98
N TRP A 43 -0.26 -4.42 3.03
CA TRP A 43 -0.53 -3.01 3.26
C TRP A 43 -2.01 -2.78 3.49
N LYS A 44 -2.37 -2.30 4.68
CA LYS A 44 -3.73 -1.88 5.04
C LYS A 44 -3.77 -0.37 5.13
N ILE A 45 -4.57 0.25 4.28
CA ILE A 45 -4.74 1.69 4.21
C ILE A 45 -6.15 2.01 4.68
N THR A 46 -6.27 2.91 5.66
CA THR A 46 -7.57 3.33 6.22
C THR A 46 -7.62 4.84 6.33
N LYS A 47 -8.70 5.45 5.85
CA LYS A 47 -8.99 6.87 6.02
C LYS A 47 -9.53 7.10 7.43
N ILE A 48 -8.80 7.85 8.25
CA ILE A 48 -9.14 8.06 9.67
C ILE A 48 -9.88 9.39 9.91
N ASP A 49 -9.70 10.38 9.03
CA ASP A 49 -10.45 11.64 9.05
C ASP A 49 -10.64 12.19 7.61
N GLU A 50 -11.05 13.45 7.45
CA GLU A 50 -11.32 14.07 6.13
C GLU A 50 -10.16 13.97 5.14
N ILE A 51 -8.91 14.01 5.61
CA ILE A 51 -7.72 14.07 4.76
C ILE A 51 -6.61 13.11 5.19
N THR A 52 -6.66 12.55 6.39
CA THR A 52 -5.60 11.71 6.96
C THR A 52 -5.89 10.24 6.71
N PHE A 53 -4.84 9.52 6.33
CA PHE A 53 -4.83 8.09 6.12
C PHE A 53 -3.77 7.45 7.02
N SER A 54 -4.11 6.31 7.61
CA SER A 54 -3.16 5.38 8.18
C SER A 54 -2.78 4.32 7.16
N MET A 55 -1.50 3.95 7.12
CA MET A 55 -0.95 2.84 6.36
C MET A 55 -0.23 1.92 7.33
N GLU A 56 -0.79 0.74 7.52
CA GLU A 56 -0.21 -0.31 8.34
C GLU A 56 0.41 -1.36 7.43
N LEU A 57 1.70 -1.63 7.64
CA LEU A 57 2.38 -2.78 7.06
C LEU A 57 2.34 -3.93 8.04
N GLN A 58 1.81 -5.07 7.61
CA GLN A 58 1.90 -6.33 8.33
C GLN A 58 2.77 -7.34 7.57
N ASP A 59 3.43 -8.23 8.32
CA ASP A 59 3.97 -9.47 7.77
C ASP A 59 2.82 -10.46 7.44
N GLY A 60 3.13 -11.54 6.74
CA GLY A 60 2.17 -12.61 6.44
C GLY A 60 1.56 -13.31 7.66
N ASN A 61 2.04 -13.03 8.86
CA ASN A 61 1.56 -13.56 10.14
C ASN A 61 0.78 -12.54 10.98
N LEU A 62 0.36 -11.42 10.37
CA LEU A 62 -0.39 -10.32 11.00
C LEU A 62 0.43 -9.50 12.01
N ASN A 63 1.75 -9.68 12.10
CA ASN A 63 2.58 -8.82 12.93
C ASN A 63 2.73 -7.46 12.25
N VAL A 64 2.42 -6.39 12.98
CA VAL A 64 2.59 -5.02 12.49
C VAL A 64 4.06 -4.66 12.51
N ILE A 65 4.58 -4.27 11.35
CA ILE A 65 5.97 -3.88 11.16
C ILE A 65 6.11 -2.37 11.32
N ILE A 66 5.27 -1.62 10.59
CA ILE A 66 5.23 -0.16 10.68
C ILE A 66 3.80 0.36 10.55
N ILE A 67 3.57 1.53 11.15
CA ILE A 67 2.39 2.36 10.92
C ILE A 67 2.89 3.73 10.43
N HIS A 68 2.44 4.12 9.26
CA HIS A 68 2.74 5.40 8.64
C HIS A 68 1.46 6.21 8.45
N TYR A 69 1.54 7.53 8.60
CA TYR A 69 0.42 8.42 8.39
C TYR A 69 0.75 9.41 7.29
N PHE A 70 -0.21 9.66 6.41
CA PHE A 70 -0.07 10.67 5.37
C PHE A 70 -1.40 11.36 5.10
N GLN A 71 -1.34 12.53 4.47
CA GLN A 71 -2.52 13.33 4.18
C GLN A 71 -2.74 13.46 2.67
N SER A 72 -4.00 13.37 2.25
CA SER A 72 -4.43 13.66 0.90
C SER A 72 -5.88 14.08 0.86
N THR A 73 -6.15 15.18 0.15
CA THR A 73 -7.51 15.67 -0.13
C THR A 73 -8.13 15.03 -1.38
N SER A 74 -7.32 14.30 -2.16
CA SER A 74 -7.68 13.90 -3.53
C SER A 74 -8.05 12.42 -3.66
N ILE A 75 -7.74 11.61 -2.65
CA ILE A 75 -8.00 10.16 -2.61
C ILE A 75 -9.47 9.91 -2.24
N LYS A 76 -10.14 9.09 -3.06
CA LYS A 76 -11.57 8.72 -2.89
C LYS A 76 -11.74 7.29 -2.38
N ILE A 77 -10.96 6.91 -1.37
CA ILE A 77 -10.96 5.59 -0.75
C ILE A 77 -11.19 5.76 0.76
N PHE A 78 -11.95 4.85 1.36
CA PHE A 78 -12.08 4.75 2.82
C PHE A 78 -11.14 3.67 3.37
N GLU A 79 -11.06 2.54 2.70
CA GLU A 79 -10.15 1.44 3.04
C GLU A 79 -9.61 0.76 1.79
N LEU A 80 -8.38 0.25 1.86
CA LEU A 80 -7.75 -0.54 0.81
C LEU A 80 -6.78 -1.53 1.45
N THR A 81 -6.84 -2.79 1.05
CA THR A 81 -5.78 -3.77 1.35
C THR A 81 -5.12 -4.20 0.04
N VAL A 82 -3.79 -4.13 0.00
CA VAL A 82 -2.98 -4.60 -1.13
C VAL A 82 -1.82 -5.43 -0.63
N TRP A 83 -1.41 -6.40 -1.44
CA TRP A 83 -0.26 -7.26 -1.17
C TRP A 83 0.90 -6.86 -2.07
N PHE A 84 2.10 -6.86 -1.52
CA PHE A 84 3.33 -6.68 -2.27
C PHE A 84 4.24 -7.90 -2.09
N GLU A 85 4.52 -8.57 -3.20
CA GLU A 85 5.32 -9.79 -3.26
C GLU A 85 6.03 -9.85 -4.61
N ASN A 86 7.28 -10.30 -4.66
CA ASN A 86 8.02 -10.49 -5.92
C ASN A 86 7.96 -9.26 -6.84
N SER A 87 8.15 -8.06 -6.27
CA SER A 87 8.09 -6.79 -7.00
C SER A 87 6.72 -6.41 -7.58
N THR A 88 5.63 -7.11 -7.24
CA THR A 88 4.30 -6.86 -7.75
C THR A 88 3.34 -6.46 -6.64
N LEU A 89 2.60 -5.37 -6.85
CA LEU A 89 1.51 -4.89 -6.00
C LEU A 89 0.18 -5.32 -6.62
N TYR A 90 -0.66 -5.97 -5.82
CA TYR A 90 -1.92 -6.56 -6.30
C TYR A 90 -2.95 -6.68 -5.17
N PHE A 91 -4.21 -6.97 -5.51
CA PHE A 91 -5.24 -7.23 -4.52
C PHE A 91 -5.11 -8.63 -3.90
N PRO A 92 -5.51 -8.84 -2.64
CA PRO A 92 -5.45 -10.16 -1.99
C PRO A 92 -6.13 -11.31 -2.76
N ASN A 93 -7.17 -11.01 -3.55
CA ASN A 93 -7.91 -12.00 -4.34
C ASN A 93 -7.25 -12.33 -5.69
N GLU A 94 -6.12 -11.71 -6.03
CA GLU A 94 -5.33 -12.00 -7.24
C GLU A 94 -4.17 -12.97 -6.97
N ARG A 95 -3.97 -13.43 -5.73
CA ARG A 95 -2.98 -14.46 -5.36
C ARG A 95 -3.46 -15.88 -5.65
#